data_AF-A0A7Y0TGP2-F1
#
_entry.id   AF-A0A7Y0TGP2-F1
#
_cell.length_a   1.000
_cell.length_b   1.000
_cell.length_c   1.000
_cell.angle_alpha   90.00
_cell.angle_beta   90.00
_cell.angle_gamma   90.00
#
_symmetry.space_group_name_H-M   'P 1'
#
loop_
_entity.id
_entity.type
_entity.pdbx_description
1 polymer ?
#
loop_
_entity_poly.entity_id
_entity_poly.type
_entity_poly.pdbx_seq_one_letter_code
_entity_poly.pdbx_strand_id
1 'polypeptide(L)'
;MLREQAFNSATIKSLAFLEKIAETIFGQAPTYQQALPSIDPAKTISHESCAILKKKVIGKEDVDIAAMIKKLGNSDWVREGRFYYDENETVCPFCQQNTTDAFALSLNRYFDEAFQEESRSIDDLYINYMDDSARLQRQIALVIAIPCKFLDVEKLKIEKELLDIRVIINLQRLTLKKKEPSQVVELQSISDVVLTIRALIDAANALNSEHNKMVENLGHERSNLTAQVWKYILEEELKIDLLDYDSKRNGLNKAIADVTLQIESATISQRVKVAEIRALEKSTTSIQPTIDEINELLISVGFECFSLAMAYNRTGYKLIRRDGSDAKETLSEGESSLVSLLYFFHLLKGSNTESGMTMDRVAVFDDPVSSLDRELLLIVSSLIKGLYEEVQSGFGNIKQLFIFTHNLFFYKEVTFNPDHLHFGNNDSTYWIVKKAGLESKIQKRSSNHL
;
A
#
# COMPACT_ATOMS: atom_id res chain seq x y z
N MET A 1 -10.58 -23.56 -2.42
CA MET A 1 -11.99 -24.00 -2.53
C MET A 1 -12.83 -23.07 -3.39
N LEU A 2 -13.26 -21.88 -2.96
CA LEU A 2 -14.12 -20.98 -3.78
C LEU A 2 -13.51 -20.63 -5.15
N ARG A 3 -12.18 -20.46 -5.22
CA ARG A 3 -11.46 -20.29 -6.49
C ARG A 3 -11.53 -21.53 -7.39
N GLU A 4 -11.38 -22.72 -6.82
CA GLU A 4 -11.53 -23.98 -7.55
C GLU A 4 -12.97 -24.15 -8.05
N GLN A 5 -13.97 -23.80 -7.24
CA GLN A 5 -15.37 -23.81 -7.64
C GLN A 5 -15.64 -22.92 -8.87
N ALA A 6 -14.96 -21.77 -8.97
CA ALA A 6 -15.15 -20.83 -10.07
C ALA A 6 -14.39 -21.19 -11.35
N PHE A 7 -13.20 -21.79 -11.25
CA PHE A 7 -12.26 -21.92 -12.38
C PHE A 7 -11.87 -23.35 -12.75
N ASN A 8 -12.16 -24.34 -11.90
CA ASN A 8 -11.77 -25.73 -12.15
C ASN A 8 -12.68 -26.37 -13.20
N SER A 9 -12.09 -26.70 -14.35
CA SER A 9 -12.75 -27.33 -15.51
C SER A 9 -12.43 -28.81 -15.67
N ALA A 10 -11.79 -29.44 -14.68
CA ALA A 10 -11.44 -30.85 -14.72
C ALA A 10 -12.71 -31.73 -14.74
N THR A 11 -12.60 -32.89 -15.38
CA THR A 11 -13.68 -33.89 -15.37
C THR A 11 -13.77 -34.56 -14.00
N ILE A 12 -14.99 -34.73 -13.49
CA ILE A 12 -15.21 -35.48 -12.26
C ILE A 12 -14.85 -36.97 -12.45
N LYS A 13 -14.23 -37.55 -11.43
CA LYS A 13 -13.84 -38.97 -11.36
C LYS A 13 -14.19 -39.52 -9.99
N SER A 14 -14.40 -40.83 -9.87
CA SER A 14 -14.69 -41.47 -8.59
C SER A 14 -13.46 -41.51 -7.67
N LEU A 15 -13.70 -41.52 -6.36
CA LEU A 15 -12.64 -41.60 -5.35
C LEU A 15 -11.70 -42.80 -5.59
N ALA A 16 -12.25 -43.99 -5.83
CA ALA A 16 -11.48 -45.20 -6.09
C ALA A 16 -10.57 -45.11 -7.34
N PHE A 17 -10.99 -44.34 -8.37
CA PHE A 17 -10.15 -44.07 -9.52
C PHE A 17 -9.00 -43.12 -9.15
N LEU A 18 -9.30 -42.06 -8.41
CA LEU A 18 -8.31 -41.06 -7.98
C LEU A 18 -7.24 -41.67 -7.06
N GLU A 19 -7.64 -42.50 -6.10
CA GLU A 19 -6.73 -43.21 -5.19
C GLU A 19 -5.76 -44.12 -5.95
N LYS A 20 -6.28 -44.96 -6.86
CA LYS A 20 -5.47 -45.87 -7.68
C LYS A 20 -4.45 -45.14 -8.56
N ILE A 21 -4.84 -44.01 -9.14
CA ILE A 21 -3.96 -43.22 -10.00
C ILE A 21 -2.96 -42.42 -9.15
N ALA A 22 -3.34 -41.95 -7.96
CA ALA A 22 -2.46 -41.26 -7.03
C ALA A 22 -1.29 -42.13 -6.57
N GLU A 23 -1.53 -43.42 -6.27
CA GLU A 23 -0.47 -44.38 -5.91
C GLU A 23 0.60 -44.50 -7.00
N THR A 24 0.19 -44.40 -8.27
CA THR A 24 1.10 -44.50 -9.42
C THR A 24 1.86 -43.19 -9.66
N ILE A 25 1.18 -42.05 -9.54
CA ILE A 25 1.71 -40.74 -9.93
C ILE A 25 2.54 -40.07 -8.83
N PHE A 26 2.17 -40.24 -7.55
CA PHE A 26 2.82 -39.58 -6.40
C PHE A 26 3.95 -40.41 -5.75
N GLY A 27 4.41 -41.48 -6.41
CA GLY A 27 5.64 -42.21 -6.04
C GLY A 27 6.92 -41.36 -6.16
N GLN A 28 8.08 -42.01 -6.04
CA GLN A 28 9.39 -41.34 -6.09
C GLN A 28 9.56 -40.58 -7.41
N ALA A 29 9.55 -39.25 -7.35
CA ALA A 29 9.51 -38.42 -8.53
C ALA A 29 10.89 -38.32 -9.19
N PRO A 30 11.03 -38.59 -10.50
CA PRO A 30 12.25 -38.25 -11.21
C PRO A 30 12.46 -36.74 -11.19
N THR A 31 13.70 -36.30 -10.93
CA THR A 31 14.06 -34.88 -10.92
C THR A 31 14.45 -34.40 -12.31
N TYR A 32 14.09 -33.17 -12.62
CA TYR A 32 14.48 -32.49 -13.86
C TYR A 32 16.01 -32.39 -13.95
N GLN A 33 16.57 -32.66 -15.13
CA GLN A 33 18.01 -32.54 -15.40
C GLN A 33 18.28 -31.27 -16.23
N GLN A 34 19.29 -30.49 -15.83
CA GLN A 34 19.67 -29.30 -16.58
C GLN A 34 20.42 -29.68 -17.87
N ALA A 35 20.14 -28.95 -18.96
CA ALA A 35 20.88 -29.11 -20.22
C ALA A 35 22.33 -28.65 -20.06
N LEU A 36 23.26 -29.43 -20.59
CA LEU A 36 24.68 -29.12 -20.64
C LEU A 36 24.95 -28.03 -21.69
N PRO A 37 25.84 -27.05 -21.41
CA PRO A 37 26.15 -25.99 -22.36
C PRO A 37 26.89 -26.55 -23.58
N SER A 38 26.61 -25.98 -24.75
CA SER A 38 27.33 -26.31 -25.98
C SER A 38 28.72 -25.67 -26.01
N ILE A 39 29.65 -26.33 -26.69
CA ILE A 39 31.02 -25.85 -26.88
C ILE A 39 31.24 -25.38 -28.33
N ASP A 40 32.07 -24.35 -28.51
CA ASP A 40 32.39 -23.78 -29.83
C ASP A 40 33.91 -23.78 -30.11
N PRO A 41 34.41 -24.73 -30.94
CA PRO A 41 35.80 -24.82 -31.32
C PRO A 41 36.11 -24.13 -32.66
N ALA A 42 35.14 -23.51 -33.33
CA ALA A 42 35.30 -23.08 -34.72
C ALA A 42 36.50 -22.14 -34.89
N LYS A 43 36.67 -21.19 -33.95
CA LYS A 43 37.81 -20.28 -33.96
C LYS A 43 39.14 -21.00 -33.74
N THR A 44 39.23 -21.88 -32.75
CA THR A 44 40.44 -22.64 -32.44
C THR A 44 40.88 -23.51 -33.62
N ILE A 45 39.94 -24.19 -34.29
CA ILE A 45 40.20 -25.03 -35.46
C ILE A 45 40.64 -24.16 -36.66
N SER A 46 40.04 -22.98 -36.84
CA SER A 46 40.38 -22.11 -37.99
C SER A 46 41.86 -21.71 -38.02
N HIS A 47 42.48 -21.55 -36.86
CA HIS A 47 43.91 -21.22 -36.73
C HIS A 47 44.84 -22.30 -37.29
N GLU A 48 44.42 -23.58 -37.28
CA GLU A 48 45.20 -24.71 -37.82
C GLU A 48 45.41 -24.60 -39.34
N SER A 49 44.53 -23.84 -40.02
CA SER A 49 44.56 -23.63 -41.47
C SER A 49 45.24 -22.33 -41.91
N CYS A 50 45.80 -21.56 -40.96
CA CYS A 50 46.38 -20.25 -41.26
C CYS A 50 47.58 -20.37 -42.24
N ALA A 51 47.53 -19.64 -43.35
CA ALA A 51 48.52 -19.73 -44.42
C ALA A 51 49.96 -19.41 -43.98
N ILE A 52 50.12 -18.58 -42.94
CA ILE A 52 51.42 -18.18 -42.40
C ILE A 52 52.22 -19.37 -41.85
N LEU A 53 51.55 -20.45 -41.42
CA LEU A 53 52.17 -21.68 -40.93
C LEU A 53 53.03 -22.36 -42.01
N LYS A 54 52.55 -22.35 -43.25
CA LYS A 54 53.21 -22.97 -44.42
C LYS A 54 54.14 -22.02 -45.17
N LYS A 55 54.06 -20.71 -44.90
CA LYS A 55 54.89 -19.70 -45.54
C LYS A 55 56.26 -19.62 -44.87
N LYS A 56 57.33 -19.66 -45.67
CA LYS A 56 58.69 -19.33 -45.20
C LYS A 56 58.83 -17.82 -45.18
N VAL A 57 58.87 -17.23 -43.99
CA VAL A 57 59.02 -15.79 -43.82
C VAL A 57 60.52 -15.48 -43.86
N ILE A 58 60.98 -14.98 -44.99
CA ILE A 58 62.38 -14.60 -45.24
C ILE A 58 62.44 -13.14 -45.70
N GLY A 59 63.61 -12.53 -45.55
CA GLY A 59 63.82 -11.14 -45.95
C GLY A 59 63.77 -10.94 -47.48
N LYS A 60 63.81 -9.67 -47.89
CA LYS A 60 63.75 -9.24 -49.28
C LYS A 60 64.83 -9.94 -50.12
N GLU A 61 64.46 -10.48 -51.28
CA GLU A 61 65.40 -11.20 -52.15
C GLU A 61 66.28 -10.27 -53.01
N ASP A 62 65.87 -9.01 -53.17
CA ASP A 62 66.53 -7.98 -53.99
C ASP A 62 67.47 -7.09 -53.14
N VAL A 63 68.43 -7.74 -52.48
CA VAL A 63 69.52 -7.10 -51.73
C VAL A 63 70.77 -7.99 -51.79
N ASP A 64 71.95 -7.37 -51.81
CA ASP A 64 73.23 -8.04 -52.06
C ASP A 64 73.52 -9.23 -51.13
N ILE A 65 73.04 -9.17 -49.88
CA ILE A 65 73.24 -10.23 -48.88
C ILE A 65 72.27 -11.41 -49.02
N ALA A 66 71.15 -11.26 -49.74
CA ALA A 66 70.06 -12.24 -49.78
C ALA A 66 70.48 -13.57 -50.41
N ALA A 67 71.30 -13.55 -51.46
CA ALA A 67 71.71 -14.75 -52.18
C ALA A 67 72.46 -15.74 -51.27
N MET A 68 73.33 -15.23 -50.40
CA MET A 68 74.08 -16.04 -49.44
C MET A 68 73.16 -16.55 -48.33
N ILE A 69 72.28 -15.70 -47.79
CA ILE A 69 71.36 -16.08 -46.71
C ILE A 69 70.40 -17.18 -47.16
N LYS A 70 69.87 -17.05 -48.39
CA LYS A 70 68.99 -18.06 -49.00
C LYS A 70 69.71 -19.38 -49.25
N LYS A 71 70.97 -19.33 -49.72
CA LYS A 71 71.79 -20.53 -49.95
C LYS A 71 72.09 -21.28 -48.65
N LEU A 72 72.36 -20.57 -47.56
CA LEU A 72 72.69 -21.16 -46.26
C LEU A 72 71.44 -21.49 -45.41
N GLY A 73 70.28 -20.96 -45.77
CA GLY A 73 69.04 -21.15 -45.01
C GLY A 73 69.10 -20.54 -43.60
N ASN A 74 69.94 -19.52 -43.39
CA ASN A 74 70.27 -18.98 -42.06
C ASN A 74 69.61 -17.62 -41.79
N SER A 75 68.47 -17.32 -42.43
CA SER A 75 67.76 -16.03 -42.29
C SER A 75 67.43 -15.69 -40.82
N ASP A 76 67.00 -16.68 -40.04
CA ASP A 76 66.66 -16.49 -38.62
C ASP A 76 67.91 -16.19 -37.78
N TRP A 77 69.03 -16.85 -38.08
CA TRP A 77 70.32 -16.58 -37.44
C TRP A 77 70.85 -15.18 -37.77
N VAL A 78 70.71 -14.73 -39.03
CA VAL A 78 71.08 -13.35 -39.42
C VAL A 78 70.21 -12.34 -38.68
N ARG A 79 68.93 -12.64 -38.48
CA ARG A 79 68.00 -11.79 -37.72
C ARG A 79 68.42 -11.68 -36.26
N GLU A 80 68.75 -12.79 -35.60
CA GLU A 80 69.28 -12.77 -34.23
C GLU A 80 70.61 -12.02 -34.16
N GLY A 81 71.50 -12.26 -35.13
CA GLY A 81 72.80 -11.59 -35.25
C GLY A 81 72.70 -10.08 -35.44
N ARG A 82 71.63 -9.58 -36.09
CA ARG A 82 71.39 -8.14 -36.28
C ARG A 82 71.32 -7.40 -34.94
N PHE A 83 70.68 -7.97 -33.93
CA PHE A 83 70.59 -7.35 -32.60
C PHE A 83 71.99 -7.09 -32.01
N TYR A 84 72.87 -8.10 -32.05
CA TYR A 84 74.25 -7.96 -31.57
C TYR A 84 75.09 -7.01 -32.43
N TYR A 85 74.81 -6.95 -33.73
CA TYR A 85 75.48 -6.04 -34.65
C TYR A 85 75.11 -4.57 -34.41
N ASP A 86 73.84 -4.30 -34.11
CA ASP A 86 73.35 -2.95 -33.80
C ASP A 86 73.90 -2.46 -32.44
N GLU A 87 73.94 -3.33 -31.43
CA GLU A 87 74.55 -3.04 -30.11
C GLU A 87 76.06 -2.80 -30.18
N ASN A 88 76.76 -3.42 -31.14
CA ASN A 88 78.21 -3.33 -31.30
C ASN A 88 78.64 -2.22 -32.28
N GLU A 89 77.84 -1.14 -32.38
CA GLU A 89 78.13 0.07 -33.17
C GLU A 89 78.56 -0.22 -34.61
N THR A 90 77.88 -1.13 -35.32
CA THR A 90 78.15 -1.54 -36.72
C THR A 90 79.47 -2.29 -36.96
N VAL A 91 80.13 -2.76 -35.89
CA VAL A 91 81.26 -3.69 -35.98
C VAL A 91 80.75 -5.13 -36.00
N CYS A 92 81.22 -5.93 -36.96
CA CYS A 92 80.76 -7.30 -37.11
C CYS A 92 81.06 -8.14 -35.84
N PRO A 93 80.06 -8.75 -35.18
CA PRO A 93 80.28 -9.50 -33.93
C PRO A 93 81.05 -10.81 -34.11
N PHE A 94 81.23 -11.29 -35.36
CA PHE A 94 81.94 -12.53 -35.66
C PHE A 94 83.40 -12.32 -36.03
N CYS A 95 83.67 -11.50 -37.06
CA CYS A 95 85.03 -11.25 -37.54
C CYS A 95 85.68 -10.01 -36.92
N GLN A 96 84.93 -9.21 -36.14
CA GLN A 96 85.39 -8.00 -35.44
C GLN A 96 85.93 -6.90 -36.38
N GLN A 97 85.58 -6.96 -37.67
CA GLN A 97 85.92 -5.93 -38.65
C GLN A 97 84.84 -4.86 -38.74
N ASN A 98 85.25 -3.63 -39.04
CA ASN A 98 84.33 -2.56 -39.40
C ASN A 98 83.59 -2.94 -40.68
N THR A 99 82.28 -2.70 -40.69
CA THR A 99 81.46 -2.90 -41.89
C THR A 99 81.28 -1.59 -42.65
N THR A 100 80.86 -1.68 -43.90
CA THR A 100 80.56 -0.48 -44.71
C THR A 100 79.12 -0.04 -44.51
N ASP A 101 78.84 1.25 -44.71
CA ASP A 101 77.46 1.77 -44.69
C ASP A 101 76.53 1.03 -45.65
N ALA A 102 77.06 0.58 -46.80
CA ALA A 102 76.33 -0.21 -47.78
C ALA A 102 75.90 -1.59 -47.23
N PHE A 103 76.74 -2.22 -46.41
CA PHE A 103 76.39 -3.47 -45.73
C PHE A 103 75.30 -3.25 -44.68
N ALA A 104 75.46 -2.24 -43.82
CA ALA A 104 74.45 -1.89 -42.81
C ALA A 104 73.08 -1.58 -43.45
N LEU A 105 73.08 -0.84 -44.56
CA LEU A 105 71.88 -0.54 -45.33
C LEU A 105 71.25 -1.81 -45.94
N SER A 106 72.07 -2.71 -46.49
CA SER A 106 71.60 -3.98 -47.05
C SER A 106 71.02 -4.91 -45.98
N LEU A 107 71.62 -4.96 -44.78
CA LEU A 107 71.12 -5.72 -43.64
C LEU A 107 69.76 -5.19 -43.15
N ASN A 108 69.60 -3.87 -43.07
CA ASN A 108 68.34 -3.24 -42.71
C ASN A 108 67.27 -3.44 -43.78
N ARG A 109 67.62 -3.33 -45.08
CA ARG A 109 66.70 -3.53 -46.21
C ARG A 109 66.27 -4.99 -46.39
N TYR A 110 67.06 -5.95 -45.92
CA TYR A 110 66.70 -7.36 -45.96
C TYR A 110 65.49 -7.66 -45.07
N PHE A 111 65.40 -7.05 -43.87
CA PHE A 111 64.25 -7.18 -42.98
C PHE A 111 63.30 -5.98 -43.10
N ASP A 112 62.62 -5.90 -44.24
CA ASP A 112 61.71 -4.81 -44.60
C ASP A 112 60.33 -4.91 -43.90
N GLU A 113 59.43 -4.00 -44.28
CA GLU A 113 58.07 -3.92 -43.73
C GLU A 113 57.27 -5.20 -43.96
N ALA A 114 57.42 -5.85 -45.12
CA ALA A 114 56.72 -7.11 -45.42
C ALA A 114 57.17 -8.23 -44.47
N PHE A 115 58.48 -8.35 -44.19
CA PHE A 115 58.98 -9.30 -43.20
C PHE A 115 58.43 -9.01 -41.79
N GLN A 116 58.33 -7.74 -41.41
CA GLN A 116 57.79 -7.33 -40.11
C GLN A 116 56.30 -7.62 -39.99
N GLU A 117 55.50 -7.34 -41.03
CA GLU A 117 54.07 -7.66 -41.07
C GLU A 117 53.82 -9.15 -40.97
N GLU A 118 54.58 -9.96 -41.72
CA GLU A 118 54.49 -11.42 -41.65
C GLU A 118 54.90 -11.95 -40.27
N SER A 119 55.94 -11.37 -39.65
CA SER A 119 56.33 -11.71 -38.28
C SER A 119 55.24 -11.36 -37.27
N ARG A 120 54.60 -10.20 -37.40
CA ARG A 120 53.44 -9.81 -36.56
C ARG A 120 52.27 -10.77 -36.74
N SER A 121 52.00 -11.23 -37.98
CA SER A 121 50.93 -12.19 -38.22
C SER A 121 51.16 -13.55 -37.53
N ILE A 122 52.42 -13.95 -37.33
CA ILE A 122 52.79 -15.14 -36.53
C ILE A 122 52.52 -14.88 -35.04
N ASP A 123 52.89 -13.70 -34.54
CA ASP A 123 52.62 -13.30 -33.16
C ASP A 123 51.12 -13.27 -32.86
N ASP A 124 50.33 -12.67 -33.74
CA ASP A 124 48.88 -12.61 -33.62
C ASP A 124 48.27 -14.02 -33.66
N LEU A 125 48.74 -14.89 -34.55
CA LEU A 125 48.29 -16.28 -34.59
C LEU A 125 48.57 -17.01 -33.28
N TYR A 126 49.77 -16.82 -32.70
CA TYR A 126 50.14 -17.41 -31.41
C TYR A 126 49.20 -16.95 -30.28
N ILE A 127 49.00 -15.63 -30.15
CA ILE A 127 48.15 -15.06 -29.10
C ILE A 127 46.70 -15.53 -29.27
N ASN A 128 46.16 -15.45 -30.49
CA ASN A 128 44.78 -15.84 -30.77
C ASN A 128 44.56 -17.34 -30.53
N TYR A 129 45.50 -18.20 -30.95
CA TYR A 129 45.40 -19.64 -30.70
C TYR A 129 45.45 -19.94 -29.19
N MET A 130 46.35 -19.29 -28.45
CA MET A 130 46.46 -19.44 -26.99
C MET A 130 45.15 -19.06 -26.29
N ASP A 131 44.59 -17.89 -26.61
CA ASP A 131 43.37 -17.39 -25.96
C ASP A 131 42.14 -18.22 -26.33
N ASP A 132 41.99 -18.57 -27.61
CA ASP A 132 40.86 -19.35 -28.09
C ASP A 132 40.90 -20.80 -27.59
N SER A 133 42.08 -21.42 -27.53
CA SER A 133 42.24 -22.77 -26.97
C SER A 133 41.99 -22.79 -25.46
N ALA A 134 42.49 -21.80 -24.70
CA ALA A 134 42.21 -21.67 -23.28
C ALA A 134 40.71 -21.49 -22.98
N ARG A 135 40.00 -20.71 -23.81
CA ARG A 135 38.55 -20.55 -23.70
C ARG A 135 37.81 -21.87 -23.94
N LEU A 136 38.19 -22.63 -24.96
CA LEU A 136 37.61 -23.95 -25.26
C LEU A 136 37.83 -24.93 -24.10
N GLN A 137 39.07 -25.01 -23.58
CA GLN A 137 39.40 -25.86 -22.43
C GLN A 137 38.57 -25.52 -21.19
N ARG A 138 38.33 -24.22 -20.95
CA ARG A 138 37.47 -23.75 -19.85
C ARG A 138 36.01 -24.13 -20.04
N GLN A 139 35.47 -24.01 -21.26
CA GLN A 139 34.10 -24.44 -21.56
C GLN A 139 33.91 -25.93 -21.24
N ILE A 140 34.87 -26.78 -21.64
CA ILE A 140 34.81 -28.22 -21.36
C ILE A 140 34.94 -28.51 -19.86
N ALA A 141 35.82 -27.80 -19.15
CA ALA A 141 35.94 -27.93 -17.69
C ALA A 141 34.64 -27.57 -16.95
N LEU A 142 33.90 -26.56 -17.43
CA LEU A 142 32.59 -26.21 -16.89
C LEU A 142 31.56 -27.33 -17.11
N VAL A 143 31.55 -27.94 -18.30
CA VAL A 143 30.68 -29.10 -18.58
C VAL A 143 30.97 -30.26 -17.61
N ILE A 144 32.24 -30.57 -17.37
CA ILE A 144 32.66 -31.64 -16.44
C ILE A 144 32.19 -31.36 -15.01
N ALA A 145 32.12 -30.09 -14.60
CA ALA A 145 31.71 -29.71 -13.25
C ALA A 145 30.19 -29.76 -13.03
N ILE A 146 29.38 -29.82 -14.09
CA ILE A 146 27.92 -29.88 -13.98
C ILE A 146 27.50 -31.32 -13.63
N PRO A 147 26.79 -31.55 -12.50
CA PRO A 147 26.24 -32.85 -12.19
C PRO A 147 25.21 -33.25 -13.24
N CYS A 148 25.52 -34.27 -14.04
CA CYS A 148 24.62 -34.82 -15.04
C CYS A 148 24.62 -36.35 -14.97
N LYS A 149 23.45 -36.94 -14.72
CA LYS A 149 23.31 -38.39 -14.58
C LYS A 149 23.65 -39.17 -15.86
N PHE A 150 23.42 -38.56 -17.02
CA PHE A 150 23.52 -39.22 -18.32
C PHE A 150 24.83 -38.93 -19.05
N LEU A 151 25.74 -38.17 -18.42
CA LEU A 151 27.05 -37.86 -18.97
C LEU A 151 28.10 -38.85 -18.45
N ASP A 152 28.84 -39.47 -19.36
CA ASP A 152 30.05 -40.23 -19.02
C ASP A 152 31.20 -39.25 -18.75
N VAL A 153 31.27 -38.80 -17.50
CA VAL A 153 32.24 -37.79 -17.05
C VAL A 153 33.68 -38.29 -17.17
N GLU A 154 33.93 -39.59 -16.95
CA GLU A 154 35.28 -40.15 -17.03
C GLU A 154 35.78 -40.20 -18.46
N LYS A 155 34.93 -40.62 -19.41
CA LYS A 155 35.27 -40.56 -20.83
C LYS A 155 35.49 -39.11 -21.29
N LEU A 156 34.66 -38.17 -20.83
CA LEU A 156 34.83 -36.75 -21.16
C LEU A 156 36.15 -36.17 -20.63
N LYS A 157 36.59 -36.58 -19.43
CA LYS A 157 37.90 -36.18 -18.87
C LYS A 157 39.06 -36.70 -19.71
N ILE A 158 39.01 -37.95 -20.17
CA ILE A 158 40.05 -38.54 -21.03
C ILE A 158 40.17 -37.75 -22.33
N GLU A 159 39.05 -37.42 -22.98
CA GLU A 159 39.07 -36.62 -24.21
C GLU A 159 39.57 -35.19 -23.96
N LYS A 160 39.25 -34.59 -22.81
CA LYS A 160 39.78 -33.29 -22.41
C LYS A 160 41.31 -33.35 -22.23
N GLU A 161 41.84 -34.37 -21.56
CA GLU A 161 43.29 -34.52 -21.40
C GLU A 161 44.00 -34.67 -22.74
N LEU A 162 43.41 -35.43 -23.69
CA LEU A 162 43.92 -35.55 -25.05
C LEU A 162 43.93 -34.19 -25.77
N LEU A 163 42.86 -33.41 -25.64
CA LEU A 163 42.78 -32.04 -26.18
C LEU A 163 43.88 -31.15 -25.58
N ASP A 164 44.05 -31.18 -24.26
CA ASP A 164 45.03 -30.37 -23.56
C ASP A 164 46.46 -30.66 -24.04
N ILE A 165 46.80 -31.94 -24.23
CA ILE A 165 48.09 -32.36 -24.78
C ILE A 165 48.30 -31.82 -26.20
N ARG A 166 47.30 -31.92 -27.09
CA ARG A 166 47.42 -31.40 -28.46
C ARG A 166 47.57 -29.88 -28.50
N VAL A 167 46.85 -29.17 -27.63
CA VAL A 167 46.97 -27.71 -27.49
C VAL A 167 48.38 -27.33 -27.05
N ILE A 168 48.96 -28.02 -26.07
CA ILE A 168 50.34 -27.78 -25.61
C ILE A 168 51.35 -28.01 -26.75
N ILE A 169 51.22 -29.11 -27.49
CA ILE A 169 52.10 -29.41 -28.64
C ILE A 169 52.00 -28.31 -29.70
N ASN A 170 50.79 -27.84 -30.02
CA ASN A 170 50.58 -26.78 -31.00
C ASN A 170 51.16 -25.44 -30.54
N LEU A 171 51.03 -25.09 -29.25
CA LEU A 171 51.64 -23.89 -28.68
C LEU A 171 53.18 -23.95 -28.74
N GLN A 172 53.79 -25.11 -28.50
CA GLN A 172 55.23 -25.30 -28.66
C GLN A 172 55.66 -25.11 -30.11
N ARG A 173 54.89 -25.67 -31.06
CA ARG A 173 55.12 -25.49 -32.50
C ARG A 173 55.00 -24.04 -32.96
N LEU A 174 54.00 -23.31 -32.47
CA LEU A 174 53.84 -21.87 -32.74
C LEU A 174 54.96 -21.04 -32.10
N THR A 175 55.41 -21.41 -30.91
CA THR A 175 56.58 -20.78 -30.25
C THR A 175 57.83 -20.94 -31.11
N LEU A 176 58.07 -22.14 -31.65
CA LEU A 176 59.16 -22.38 -32.58
C LEU A 176 59.01 -21.56 -33.86
N LYS A 177 57.81 -21.50 -34.46
CA LYS A 177 57.54 -20.67 -35.65
C LYS A 177 57.81 -19.18 -35.42
N LYS A 178 57.50 -18.68 -34.23
CA LYS A 178 57.79 -17.30 -33.81
C LYS A 178 59.30 -17.04 -33.69
N LYS A 179 60.02 -17.99 -33.08
CA LYS A 179 61.49 -17.93 -32.94
C LYS A 179 62.20 -18.09 -34.28
N GLU A 180 61.69 -18.92 -35.17
CA GLU A 180 62.28 -19.27 -36.47
C GLU A 180 61.24 -19.12 -37.61
N PRO A 181 60.88 -17.87 -38.01
CA PRO A 181 59.87 -17.65 -39.05
C PRO A 181 60.18 -18.25 -40.41
N SER A 182 61.45 -18.53 -40.70
CA SER A 182 61.85 -19.19 -41.95
C SER A 182 61.41 -20.66 -42.02
N GLN A 183 61.11 -21.30 -40.87
CA GLN A 183 60.68 -22.69 -40.78
C GLN A 183 59.20 -22.86 -41.11
N VAL A 184 58.85 -23.99 -41.73
CA VAL A 184 57.45 -24.38 -41.94
C VAL A 184 56.99 -25.22 -40.75
N VAL A 185 55.79 -24.94 -40.26
CA VAL A 185 55.20 -25.65 -39.12
C VAL A 185 53.81 -26.12 -39.50
N GLU A 186 53.45 -27.34 -39.07
CA GLU A 186 52.10 -27.88 -39.19
C GLU A 186 51.55 -28.12 -37.79
N LEU A 187 50.30 -27.74 -37.52
CA LEU A 187 49.65 -28.00 -36.23
C LEU A 187 48.97 -29.37 -36.24
N GLN A 188 48.93 -30.03 -35.08
CA GLN A 188 48.11 -31.23 -34.89
C GLN A 188 46.64 -30.82 -34.83
N SER A 189 45.78 -31.42 -35.65
CA SER A 189 44.37 -31.05 -35.59
C SER A 189 43.75 -31.46 -34.27
N ILE A 190 42.88 -30.62 -33.72
CA ILE A 190 42.04 -30.94 -32.56
C ILE A 190 40.63 -31.39 -32.95
N SER A 191 40.30 -31.38 -34.25
CA SER A 191 38.93 -31.54 -34.76
C SER A 191 38.27 -32.85 -34.34
N ASP A 192 38.97 -33.98 -34.44
CA ASP A 192 38.51 -35.31 -34.04
C ASP A 192 38.21 -35.41 -32.53
N VAL A 193 39.09 -34.83 -31.70
CA VAL A 193 38.90 -34.83 -30.24
C VAL A 193 37.69 -33.99 -29.88
N VAL A 194 37.56 -32.80 -30.46
CA VAL A 194 36.41 -31.93 -30.17
C VAL A 194 35.09 -32.50 -30.71
N LEU A 195 35.11 -33.18 -31.87
CA LEU A 195 33.93 -33.89 -32.37
C LEU A 195 33.49 -34.98 -31.40
N THR A 196 34.44 -35.73 -30.84
CA THR A 196 34.14 -36.76 -29.83
C THR A 196 33.54 -36.13 -28.56
N ILE A 197 34.13 -35.04 -28.08
CA ILE A 197 33.61 -34.28 -26.91
C ILE A 197 32.19 -33.78 -27.17
N ARG A 198 31.93 -33.17 -28.34
CA ARG A 198 30.59 -32.71 -28.73
C ARG A 198 29.59 -33.85 -28.77
N ALA A 199 29.96 -34.98 -29.37
CA ALA A 199 29.08 -36.15 -29.44
C ALA A 199 28.68 -36.67 -28.05
N LEU A 200 29.60 -36.65 -27.07
CA LEU A 200 29.28 -37.01 -25.68
C LEU A 200 28.28 -36.04 -25.04
N ILE A 201 28.48 -34.74 -25.23
CA ILE A 201 27.60 -33.69 -24.69
C ILE A 201 26.21 -33.78 -25.34
N ASP A 202 26.16 -33.93 -26.66
CA ASP A 202 24.91 -34.01 -27.42
C ASP A 202 24.11 -35.28 -27.07
N ALA A 203 24.77 -36.42 -26.91
CA ALA A 203 24.13 -37.65 -26.47
C ALA A 203 23.55 -37.52 -25.04
N ALA A 204 24.30 -36.93 -24.10
CA ALA A 204 23.81 -36.68 -22.75
C ALA A 204 22.61 -35.70 -22.75
N ASN A 205 22.65 -34.66 -23.59
CA ASN A 205 21.56 -33.71 -23.73
C ASN A 205 20.30 -34.32 -24.37
N ALA A 206 20.45 -35.25 -25.32
CA ALA A 206 19.32 -36.00 -25.86
C ALA A 206 18.63 -36.83 -24.76
N LEU A 207 19.40 -37.55 -23.95
CA LEU A 207 18.88 -38.32 -22.81
C LEU A 207 18.25 -37.43 -21.74
N ASN A 208 18.85 -36.27 -21.42
CA ASN A 208 18.26 -35.27 -20.53
C ASN A 208 16.89 -34.80 -21.07
N SER A 209 16.79 -34.54 -22.37
CA SER A 209 15.54 -34.10 -22.99
C SER A 209 14.45 -35.16 -22.91
N GLU A 210 14.76 -36.42 -23.21
CA GLU A 210 13.82 -37.55 -23.09
C GLU A 210 13.36 -37.74 -21.64
N HIS A 211 14.29 -37.72 -20.69
CA HIS A 211 13.98 -37.81 -19.26
C HIS A 211 13.10 -36.64 -18.81
N ASN A 212 13.42 -35.41 -19.22
CA ASN A 212 12.65 -34.23 -18.84
C ASN A 212 11.24 -34.24 -19.44
N LYS A 213 11.05 -34.75 -20.66
CA LYS A 213 9.71 -34.99 -21.23
C LYS A 213 8.89 -35.98 -20.39
N MET A 214 9.53 -37.04 -19.89
CA MET A 214 8.89 -37.99 -18.98
C MET A 214 8.49 -37.32 -17.65
N VAL A 215 9.39 -36.50 -17.09
CA VAL A 215 9.14 -35.72 -15.85
C VAL A 215 8.00 -34.72 -16.07
N GLU A 216 7.97 -34.02 -17.20
CA GLU A 216 6.94 -33.04 -17.55
C GLU A 216 5.58 -33.70 -17.72
N ASN A 217 5.52 -34.85 -18.40
CA ASN A 217 4.29 -35.65 -18.49
C ASN A 217 3.80 -36.07 -17.09
N LEU A 218 4.69 -36.52 -16.21
CA LEU A 218 4.33 -36.82 -14.81
C LEU A 218 3.84 -35.57 -14.07
N GLY A 219 4.46 -34.40 -14.30
CA GLY A 219 4.04 -33.12 -13.74
C GLY A 219 2.65 -32.70 -14.21
N HIS A 220 2.37 -32.86 -15.51
CA HIS A 220 1.07 -32.62 -16.11
C HIS A 220 0.01 -33.58 -15.53
N GLU A 221 0.31 -34.88 -15.46
CA GLU A 221 -0.58 -35.87 -14.86
C GLU A 221 -0.84 -35.61 -13.37
N ARG A 222 0.17 -35.13 -12.61
CA ARG A 222 -0.01 -34.68 -11.21
C ARG A 222 -0.95 -33.48 -11.11
N SER A 223 -0.77 -32.47 -11.96
CA SER A 223 -1.60 -31.28 -11.97
C SER A 223 -3.05 -31.62 -12.33
N ASN A 224 -3.23 -32.45 -13.38
CA ASN A 224 -4.52 -32.95 -13.81
C ASN A 224 -5.21 -33.76 -12.69
N LEU A 225 -4.50 -34.70 -12.07
CA LEU A 225 -5.04 -35.48 -10.96
C LEU A 225 -5.42 -34.59 -9.77
N THR A 226 -4.60 -33.60 -9.42
CA THR A 226 -4.91 -32.64 -8.35
C THR A 226 -6.19 -31.84 -8.65
N ALA A 227 -6.35 -31.40 -9.90
CA ALA A 227 -7.57 -30.71 -10.34
C ALA A 227 -8.80 -31.62 -10.28
N GLN A 228 -8.66 -32.90 -10.64
CA GLN A 228 -9.74 -33.89 -10.53
C GLN A 228 -10.12 -34.20 -9.07
N VAL A 229 -9.14 -34.27 -8.15
CA VAL A 229 -9.38 -34.42 -6.71
C VAL A 229 -10.17 -33.22 -6.17
N TRP A 230 -9.76 -31.99 -6.50
CA TRP A 230 -10.52 -30.80 -6.12
C TRP A 230 -11.94 -30.83 -6.68
N LYS A 231 -12.12 -31.27 -7.94
CA LYS A 231 -13.44 -31.38 -8.56
C LYS A 231 -14.32 -32.40 -7.83
N TYR A 232 -13.78 -33.55 -7.44
CA TYR A 232 -14.49 -34.54 -6.63
C TYR A 232 -14.96 -33.94 -5.29
N ILE A 233 -14.06 -33.29 -4.55
CA ILE A 233 -14.38 -32.65 -3.27
C ILE A 233 -15.51 -31.61 -3.42
N LEU A 234 -15.46 -30.79 -4.48
CA LEU A 234 -16.46 -29.75 -4.71
C LEU A 234 -17.84 -30.29 -5.11
N GLU A 235 -17.89 -31.33 -5.93
CA GLU A 235 -19.14 -31.83 -6.52
C GLU A 235 -19.80 -32.96 -5.73
N GLU A 236 -19.02 -33.81 -5.05
CA GLU A 236 -19.54 -34.96 -4.28
C GLU A 236 -19.63 -34.65 -2.79
N GLU A 237 -18.58 -34.09 -2.19
CA GLU A 237 -18.52 -33.91 -0.73
C GLU A 237 -19.17 -32.60 -0.27
N LEU A 238 -18.89 -31.50 -0.97
CA LEU A 238 -19.22 -30.15 -0.47
C LEU A 238 -20.31 -29.43 -1.26
N LYS A 239 -20.93 -30.08 -2.22
CA LYS A 239 -21.92 -29.44 -3.10
C LYS A 239 -23.09 -28.84 -2.33
N ILE A 240 -23.61 -29.56 -1.34
CA ILE A 240 -24.72 -29.12 -0.51
C ILE A 240 -24.30 -27.93 0.36
N ASP A 241 -23.13 -28.03 1.00
CA ASP A 241 -22.60 -26.96 1.87
C ASP A 241 -22.30 -25.68 1.09
N LEU A 242 -21.78 -25.81 -0.14
CA LEU A 242 -21.53 -24.67 -1.03
C LEU A 242 -22.83 -24.00 -1.49
N LEU A 243 -23.87 -24.78 -1.79
CA LEU A 243 -25.19 -24.25 -2.13
C LEU A 243 -25.84 -23.54 -0.93
N ASP A 244 -25.73 -24.10 0.27
CA ASP A 244 -26.21 -23.48 1.51
C ASP A 244 -25.44 -22.17 1.80
N TYR A 245 -24.11 -22.20 1.65
CA TYR A 245 -23.27 -21.01 1.77
C TYR A 245 -23.67 -19.91 0.78
N ASP A 246 -23.83 -20.23 -0.51
CA ASP A 246 -24.23 -19.25 -1.52
C ASP A 246 -25.65 -18.72 -1.26
N SER A 247 -26.58 -19.57 -0.82
CA SER A 247 -27.93 -19.17 -0.43
C SER A 247 -27.90 -18.19 0.74
N LYS A 248 -27.17 -18.51 1.82
CA LYS A 248 -26.98 -17.64 2.99
C LYS A 248 -26.31 -16.32 2.62
N ARG A 249 -25.24 -16.36 1.82
CA ARG A 249 -24.54 -15.16 1.34
C ARG A 249 -25.47 -14.26 0.53
N ASN A 250 -26.24 -14.83 -0.39
CA ASN A 250 -27.17 -14.08 -1.22
C ASN A 250 -28.33 -13.52 -0.39
N GLY A 251 -28.83 -14.26 0.61
CA GLY A 251 -29.83 -13.78 1.57
C GLY A 251 -29.34 -12.59 2.39
N LEU A 252 -28.12 -12.67 2.94
CA LEU A 252 -27.49 -11.58 3.68
C LEU A 252 -27.25 -10.35 2.79
N ASN A 253 -26.75 -10.55 1.57
CA ASN A 253 -26.54 -9.46 0.62
C ASN A 253 -27.84 -8.75 0.24
N LYS A 254 -28.95 -9.48 0.08
CA LYS A 254 -30.28 -8.88 -0.14
C LYS A 254 -30.75 -8.10 1.08
N ALA A 255 -30.64 -8.68 2.28
CA ALA A 255 -31.02 -7.98 3.51
C ALA A 255 -30.22 -6.68 3.73
N ILE A 256 -28.92 -6.70 3.43
CA ILE A 256 -28.08 -5.50 3.45
C ILE A 256 -28.61 -4.47 2.46
N ALA A 257 -28.85 -4.86 1.20
CA ALA A 257 -29.38 -3.94 0.18
C ALA A 257 -30.74 -3.34 0.57
N ASP A 258 -31.65 -4.15 1.10
CA ASP A 258 -32.98 -3.70 1.53
C ASP A 258 -32.89 -2.72 2.70
N VAL A 259 -32.05 -3.01 3.71
CA VAL A 259 -31.83 -2.09 4.84
C VAL A 259 -31.18 -0.79 4.38
N THR A 260 -30.21 -0.84 3.46
CA THR A 260 -29.60 0.37 2.88
C THR A 260 -30.66 1.24 2.18
N LEU A 261 -31.55 0.65 1.38
CA LEU A 261 -32.64 1.38 0.74
C LEU A 261 -33.62 1.97 1.76
N GLN A 262 -33.94 1.23 2.82
CA GLN A 262 -34.79 1.74 3.92
C GLN A 262 -34.15 2.95 4.62
N ILE A 263 -32.85 2.88 4.93
CA ILE A 263 -32.11 3.99 5.54
C ILE A 263 -32.14 5.22 4.63
N GLU A 264 -31.89 5.06 3.34
CA GLU A 264 -31.96 6.15 2.37
C GLU A 264 -33.34 6.80 2.33
N SER A 265 -34.40 5.99 2.24
CA SER A 265 -35.79 6.47 2.23
C SER A 265 -36.16 7.21 3.53
N ALA A 266 -35.77 6.68 4.69
CA ALA A 266 -36.03 7.28 5.99
C ALA A 266 -35.27 8.60 6.15
N THR A 267 -34.03 8.67 5.68
CA THR A 267 -33.22 9.90 5.68
C THR A 267 -33.85 11.00 4.82
N ILE A 268 -34.37 10.63 3.65
CA ILE A 268 -35.11 11.57 2.78
C ILE A 268 -36.39 12.05 3.48
N SER A 269 -37.18 11.14 4.03
CA SER A 269 -38.43 11.48 4.75
C SER A 269 -38.17 12.38 5.95
N GLN A 270 -37.11 12.12 6.73
CA GLN A 270 -36.70 12.96 7.86
C GLN A 270 -36.40 14.38 7.40
N ARG A 271 -35.64 14.56 6.31
CA ARG A 271 -35.32 15.88 5.77
C ARG A 271 -36.58 16.65 5.34
N VAL A 272 -37.54 15.96 4.71
CA VAL A 272 -38.83 16.55 4.33
C VAL A 272 -39.62 16.99 5.56
N LYS A 273 -39.74 16.13 6.58
CA LYS A 273 -40.47 16.46 7.81
C LYS A 273 -39.82 17.60 8.60
N VAL A 274 -38.50 17.66 8.69
CA VAL A 274 -37.79 18.80 9.30
C VAL A 274 -38.08 20.10 8.54
N ALA A 275 -38.15 20.06 7.20
CA ALA A 275 -38.50 21.23 6.42
C ALA A 275 -39.96 21.67 6.61
N GLU A 276 -40.91 20.72 6.69
CA GLU A 276 -42.32 20.98 6.99
C GLU A 276 -42.50 21.61 8.39
N ILE A 277 -41.82 21.06 9.41
CA ILE A 277 -41.83 21.60 10.77
C ILE A 277 -41.35 23.04 10.78
N ARG A 278 -40.20 23.34 10.15
CA ARG A 278 -39.68 24.72 10.06
C ARG A 278 -40.67 25.67 9.37
N ALA A 279 -41.37 25.20 8.33
CA ALA A 279 -42.37 26.01 7.64
C ALA A 279 -43.59 26.32 8.52
N LEU A 280 -44.08 25.31 9.26
CA LEU A 280 -45.20 25.46 10.19
C LEU A 280 -44.82 26.34 11.40
N GLU A 281 -43.63 26.18 11.95
CA GLU A 281 -43.11 27.00 13.05
C GLU A 281 -43.03 28.48 12.65
N LYS A 282 -42.55 28.76 11.44
CA LYS A 282 -42.52 30.13 10.88
C LYS A 282 -43.92 30.75 10.74
N SER A 283 -44.96 29.93 10.58
CA SER A 283 -46.35 30.39 10.48
C SER A 283 -47.06 30.56 11.83
N THR A 284 -46.54 29.94 12.90
CA THR A 284 -47.20 29.87 14.22
C THR A 284 -46.69 30.91 15.23
N THR A 285 -45.59 31.61 14.96
CA THR A 285 -45.08 32.74 15.78
C THR A 285 -45.92 34.02 15.62
N SER A 286 -47.21 33.93 15.93
CA SER A 286 -48.07 35.10 16.13
C SER A 286 -47.90 35.59 17.56
N ILE A 287 -47.62 36.88 17.74
CA ILE A 287 -47.49 37.54 19.05
C ILE A 287 -48.88 37.79 19.69
N GLN A 288 -49.95 37.70 18.90
CA GLN A 288 -51.31 38.03 19.35
C GLN A 288 -51.86 37.07 20.42
N PRO A 289 -51.77 35.73 20.30
CA PRO A 289 -52.23 34.82 21.35
C PRO A 289 -51.53 35.07 22.70
N THR A 290 -50.23 35.40 22.67
CA THR A 290 -49.47 35.78 23.88
C THR A 290 -50.02 37.04 24.53
N ILE A 291 -50.32 38.08 23.73
CA ILE A 291 -50.89 39.33 24.24
C ILE A 291 -52.25 39.05 24.89
N ASP A 292 -53.06 38.22 24.25
CA ASP A 292 -54.39 37.86 24.73
C ASP A 292 -54.31 37.08 26.05
N GLU A 293 -53.46 36.06 26.14
CA GLU A 293 -53.24 35.28 27.37
C GLU A 293 -52.74 36.13 28.55
N ILE A 294 -51.76 37.02 28.31
CA ILE A 294 -51.23 37.89 29.37
C ILE A 294 -52.31 38.87 29.84
N ASN A 295 -53.11 39.42 28.92
CA ASN A 295 -54.20 40.34 29.29
C ASN A 295 -55.32 39.62 30.03
N GLU A 296 -55.74 38.42 29.61
CA GLU A 296 -56.72 37.61 30.33
C GLU A 296 -56.25 37.32 31.77
N LEU A 297 -54.96 36.98 31.92
CA LEU A 297 -54.36 36.74 33.21
C LEU A 297 -54.38 38.00 34.09
N LEU A 298 -53.97 39.16 33.58
CA LEU A 298 -54.02 40.44 34.32
C LEU A 298 -55.46 40.79 34.76
N ILE A 299 -56.44 40.56 33.90
CA ILE A 299 -57.87 40.77 34.22
C ILE A 299 -58.33 39.80 35.31
N SER A 300 -57.97 38.52 35.20
CA SER A 300 -58.41 37.47 36.14
C SER A 300 -57.97 37.73 37.58
N VAL A 301 -56.84 38.41 37.77
CA VAL A 301 -56.29 38.78 39.09
C VAL A 301 -56.71 40.18 39.54
N GLY A 302 -57.55 40.87 38.75
CA GLY A 302 -58.05 42.21 39.06
C GLY A 302 -57.07 43.36 38.79
N PHE A 303 -55.97 43.10 38.07
CA PHE A 303 -54.96 44.11 37.78
C PHE A 303 -55.33 44.92 36.54
N GLU A 304 -55.71 46.18 36.77
CA GLU A 304 -56.26 47.04 35.72
C GLU A 304 -55.37 48.28 35.45
N CYS A 305 -54.11 48.30 35.95
CA CYS A 305 -53.23 49.47 35.83
C CYS A 305 -52.61 49.64 34.42
N PHE A 306 -52.42 48.55 33.68
CA PHE A 306 -52.02 48.55 32.27
C PHE A 306 -52.47 47.26 31.55
N SER A 307 -52.47 47.27 30.21
CA SER A 307 -52.63 46.09 29.36
C SER A 307 -51.59 46.06 28.23
N LEU A 308 -51.36 44.89 27.64
CA LEU A 308 -50.50 44.71 26.47
C LEU A 308 -51.30 44.92 25.19
N ALA A 309 -50.72 45.60 24.21
CA ALA A 309 -51.26 45.73 22.87
C ALA A 309 -50.17 45.50 21.83
N MET A 310 -50.55 45.12 20.61
CA MET A 310 -49.58 44.91 19.53
C MET A 310 -48.88 46.23 19.17
N ALA A 311 -47.56 46.21 19.05
CA ALA A 311 -46.78 47.34 18.54
C ALA A 311 -47.04 47.51 17.03
N TYR A 312 -46.87 48.73 16.52
CA TYR A 312 -47.16 49.08 15.12
C TYR A 312 -46.40 48.21 14.10
N ASN A 313 -45.21 47.73 14.47
CA ASN A 313 -44.37 46.86 13.63
C ASN A 313 -44.81 45.39 13.62
N ARG A 314 -45.85 45.00 14.36
CA ARG A 314 -46.38 43.63 14.49
C ARG A 314 -45.39 42.56 14.96
N THR A 315 -44.20 42.97 15.40
CA THR A 315 -43.13 42.11 15.90
C THR A 315 -42.83 42.33 17.39
N GLY A 316 -43.68 43.09 18.10
CA GLY A 316 -43.53 43.36 19.53
C GLY A 316 -44.84 43.84 20.16
N TYR A 317 -44.79 44.18 21.46
CA TYR A 317 -45.90 44.68 22.25
C TYR A 317 -45.62 46.08 22.81
N LYS A 318 -46.68 46.81 23.15
CA LYS A 318 -46.66 48.08 23.88
C LYS A 318 -47.56 47.96 25.12
N LEU A 319 -47.22 48.70 26.17
CA LEU A 319 -48.03 48.77 27.38
C LEU A 319 -48.92 50.00 27.30
N ILE A 320 -50.23 49.83 27.52
CA ILE A 320 -51.21 50.90 27.46
C ILE A 320 -51.92 51.07 28.80
N ARG A 321 -52.15 52.33 29.21
CA ARG A 321 -52.98 52.67 30.38
C ARG A 321 -54.47 52.59 30.01
N ARG A 322 -55.37 52.65 31.00
CA ARG A 322 -56.83 52.61 30.77
C ARG A 322 -57.35 53.73 29.86
N ASP A 323 -56.67 54.87 29.85
CA ASP A 323 -56.99 56.02 28.99
C ASP A 323 -56.43 55.86 27.56
N GLY A 324 -55.72 54.78 27.27
CA GLY A 324 -55.10 54.48 25.97
C GLY A 324 -53.72 55.09 25.75
N SER A 325 -53.16 55.81 26.74
CA SER A 325 -51.81 56.37 26.67
C SER A 325 -50.72 55.30 26.82
N ASP A 326 -49.51 55.58 26.30
CA ASP A 326 -48.35 54.69 26.44
C ASP A 326 -47.84 54.71 27.88
N ALA A 327 -47.76 53.54 28.51
CA ALA A 327 -47.36 53.42 29.90
C ALA A 327 -45.84 53.55 30.12
N LYS A 328 -45.01 53.46 29.06
CA LYS A 328 -43.54 53.29 29.15
C LYS A 328 -42.81 54.26 30.09
N GLU A 329 -43.16 55.55 30.04
CA GLU A 329 -42.50 56.60 30.85
C GLU A 329 -43.18 56.82 32.22
N THR A 330 -44.23 56.06 32.54
CA THR A 330 -45.05 56.24 33.75
C THR A 330 -45.11 55.00 34.63
N LEU A 331 -44.35 53.95 34.31
CA LEU A 331 -44.34 52.71 35.10
C LEU A 331 -43.72 52.95 36.47
N SER A 332 -44.37 52.46 37.53
CA SER A 332 -43.74 52.35 38.84
C SER A 332 -42.67 51.26 38.83
N GLU A 333 -41.77 51.28 39.83
CA GLU A 333 -40.77 50.22 40.02
C GLU A 333 -41.42 48.83 40.13
N GLY A 334 -42.56 48.74 40.82
CA GLY A 334 -43.33 47.51 40.95
C GLY A 334 -43.97 47.05 39.63
N GLU A 335 -44.51 47.98 38.83
CA GLU A 335 -45.09 47.66 37.53
C GLU A 335 -44.03 47.19 36.53
N SER A 336 -42.86 47.84 36.51
CA SER A 336 -41.72 47.44 35.67
C SER A 336 -41.23 46.02 36.03
N SER A 337 -41.21 45.71 37.32
CA SER A 337 -40.86 44.38 37.83
C SER A 337 -41.89 43.33 37.42
N LEU A 338 -43.20 43.65 37.50
CA LEU A 338 -44.26 42.76 37.03
C LEU A 338 -44.18 42.49 35.52
N VAL A 339 -43.94 43.52 34.70
CA VAL A 339 -43.79 43.36 33.24
C VAL A 339 -42.60 42.45 32.92
N SER A 340 -41.47 42.66 33.59
CA SER A 340 -40.26 41.85 33.41
C SER A 340 -40.52 40.39 33.78
N LEU A 341 -41.27 40.18 34.86
CA LEU A 341 -41.72 38.85 35.27
C LEU A 341 -42.64 38.21 34.22
N LEU A 342 -43.69 38.91 33.76
CA LEU A 342 -44.60 38.39 32.73
C LEU A 342 -43.87 38.03 31.44
N TYR A 343 -42.87 38.83 31.05
CA TYR A 343 -42.00 38.50 29.93
C TYR A 343 -41.20 37.22 30.19
N PHE A 344 -40.63 37.07 31.37
CA PHE A 344 -39.94 35.84 31.76
C PHE A 344 -40.88 34.62 31.74
N PHE A 345 -42.12 34.75 32.23
CA PHE A 345 -43.15 33.71 32.13
C PHE A 345 -43.48 33.36 30.69
N HIS A 346 -43.61 34.37 29.81
CA HIS A 346 -43.79 34.11 28.39
C HIS A 346 -42.59 33.36 27.79
N LEU A 347 -41.37 33.74 28.15
CA LEU A 347 -40.17 33.02 27.72
C LEU A 347 -40.17 31.58 28.21
N LEU A 348 -40.62 31.32 29.43
CA LEU A 348 -40.74 29.97 29.99
C LEU A 348 -41.74 29.12 29.19
N LYS A 349 -42.86 29.71 28.74
CA LYS A 349 -43.88 29.03 27.93
C LYS A 349 -43.55 28.96 26.42
N GLY A 350 -42.78 29.92 25.90
CA GLY A 350 -42.41 30.06 24.49
C GLY A 350 -41.03 29.50 24.10
N SER A 351 -40.67 29.56 22.82
CA SER A 351 -39.33 29.17 22.32
C SER A 351 -38.56 30.40 21.81
N ASN A 352 -37.31 30.58 22.26
CA ASN A 352 -36.45 31.73 21.91
C ASN A 352 -35.64 31.55 20.61
N THR A 353 -35.92 30.52 19.81
CA THR A 353 -35.15 30.23 18.59
C THR A 353 -36.07 29.82 17.47
N GLU A 354 -35.75 30.24 16.24
CA GLU A 354 -36.42 29.87 14.98
C GLU A 354 -36.41 28.34 14.69
N SER A 355 -35.90 27.53 15.61
CA SER A 355 -35.84 26.07 15.55
C SER A 355 -36.83 25.35 16.48
N GLY A 356 -37.72 26.07 17.16
CA GLY A 356 -38.94 25.51 17.79
C GLY A 356 -38.77 24.38 18.82
N MET A 357 -37.55 24.02 19.22
CA MET A 357 -37.33 22.97 20.22
C MET A 357 -37.64 23.51 21.61
N THR A 358 -38.83 23.19 22.14
CA THR A 358 -39.13 23.33 23.57
C THR A 358 -38.41 22.25 24.37
N MET A 359 -37.12 22.43 24.59
CA MET A 359 -36.32 21.58 25.46
C MET A 359 -36.83 21.66 26.91
N ASP A 360 -36.64 20.59 27.67
CA ASP A 360 -36.88 20.55 29.11
C ASP A 360 -36.09 21.65 29.83
N ARG A 361 -36.73 22.35 30.77
CA ARG A 361 -36.20 23.55 31.43
C ARG A 361 -36.23 23.45 32.95
N VAL A 362 -35.29 24.15 33.57
CA VAL A 362 -35.29 24.46 35.00
C VAL A 362 -35.57 25.95 35.15
N ALA A 363 -36.60 26.30 35.90
CA ALA A 363 -36.97 27.68 36.19
C ALA A 363 -36.46 28.09 37.57
N VAL A 364 -35.79 29.24 37.66
CA VAL A 364 -35.25 29.79 38.91
C VAL A 364 -35.77 31.22 39.08
N PHE A 365 -36.50 31.45 40.17
CA PHE A 365 -36.97 32.76 40.59
C PHE A 365 -36.16 33.20 41.81
N ASP A 366 -35.31 34.21 41.64
CA ASP A 366 -34.54 34.81 42.74
C ASP A 366 -35.19 36.11 43.18
N ASP A 367 -35.83 36.06 44.35
CA ASP A 367 -36.59 37.12 45.00
C ASP A 367 -37.56 37.89 44.08
N PRO A 368 -38.58 37.21 43.51
CA PRO A 368 -39.43 37.77 42.45
C PRO A 368 -40.35 38.93 42.89
N VAL A 369 -40.24 39.39 44.14
CA VAL A 369 -41.18 40.32 44.76
C VAL A 369 -40.53 41.46 45.55
N SER A 370 -39.24 41.73 45.33
CA SER A 370 -38.57 42.90 45.91
C SER A 370 -39.28 44.19 45.48
N SER A 371 -39.58 45.09 46.44
CA SER A 371 -40.24 46.39 46.19
C SER A 371 -41.69 46.36 45.65
N LEU A 372 -42.39 45.22 45.73
CA LEU A 372 -43.80 45.11 45.32
C LEU A 372 -44.79 45.47 46.43
N ASP A 373 -45.93 46.06 46.06
CA ASP A 373 -47.06 46.25 46.96
C ASP A 373 -47.85 44.94 47.18
N ARG A 374 -48.82 44.97 48.10
CA ARG A 374 -49.61 43.78 48.47
C ARG A 374 -50.44 43.21 47.31
N GLU A 375 -50.85 44.05 46.38
CA GLU A 375 -51.69 43.65 45.25
C GLU A 375 -50.83 42.93 44.21
N LEU A 376 -49.69 43.51 43.83
CA LEU A 376 -48.69 42.89 42.96
C LEU A 376 -48.12 41.59 43.55
N LEU A 377 -47.89 41.54 44.86
CA LEU A 377 -47.47 40.33 45.58
C LEU A 377 -48.44 39.15 45.36
N LEU A 378 -49.75 39.40 45.43
CA LEU A 378 -50.77 38.38 45.24
C LEU A 378 -50.76 37.85 43.80
N ILE A 379 -50.63 38.75 42.83
CA ILE A 379 -50.54 38.41 41.41
C ILE A 379 -49.34 37.50 41.16
N VAL A 380 -48.14 37.94 41.56
CA VAL A 380 -46.91 37.16 41.36
C VAL A 380 -47.00 35.80 42.06
N SER A 381 -47.62 35.75 43.24
CA SER A 381 -47.82 34.49 43.96
C SER A 381 -48.71 33.51 43.19
N SER A 382 -49.84 33.98 42.66
CA SER A 382 -50.76 33.15 41.86
C SER A 382 -50.11 32.65 40.57
N LEU A 383 -49.30 33.47 39.90
CA LEU A 383 -48.57 33.05 38.69
C LEU A 383 -47.60 31.91 38.97
N ILE A 384 -46.79 32.06 40.02
CA ILE A 384 -45.81 31.03 40.39
C ILE A 384 -46.52 29.74 40.85
N LYS A 385 -47.67 29.84 41.53
CA LYS A 385 -48.49 28.66 41.86
C LYS A 385 -48.98 27.91 40.63
N GLY A 386 -49.45 28.62 39.61
CA GLY A 386 -49.83 27.99 38.34
C GLY A 386 -48.69 27.18 37.71
N LEU A 387 -47.46 27.72 37.72
CA LEU A 387 -46.29 26.96 37.26
C LEU A 387 -45.97 25.76 38.14
N TYR A 388 -46.13 25.89 39.46
CA TYR A 388 -45.95 24.79 40.38
C TYR A 388 -46.92 23.64 40.07
N GLU A 389 -48.19 23.94 39.79
CA GLU A 389 -49.20 22.95 39.40
C GLU A 389 -48.87 22.28 38.05
N GLU A 390 -48.39 23.05 37.07
CA GLU A 390 -47.89 22.52 35.78
C GLU A 390 -46.74 21.52 36.00
N VAL A 391 -45.74 21.90 36.82
CA VAL A 391 -44.60 21.01 37.15
C VAL A 391 -45.05 19.77 37.92
N GLN A 392 -45.94 19.92 38.90
CA GLN A 392 -46.44 18.83 39.74
C GLN A 392 -47.27 17.82 38.93
N SER A 393 -48.10 18.31 38.00
CA SER A 393 -48.88 17.45 37.10
C SER A 393 -48.04 16.80 35.99
N GLY A 394 -46.76 17.17 35.87
CA GLY A 394 -45.86 16.72 34.80
C GLY A 394 -46.24 17.28 33.43
N PHE A 395 -47.11 18.28 33.38
CA PHE A 395 -47.62 18.89 32.17
C PHE A 395 -46.73 20.07 31.76
N GLY A 396 -46.20 20.04 30.53
CA GLY A 396 -45.33 21.09 30.00
C GLY A 396 -43.83 20.80 30.11
N ASN A 397 -43.03 21.83 29.80
CA ASN A 397 -41.59 21.72 29.54
C ASN A 397 -40.72 22.10 30.75
N ILE A 398 -41.30 22.63 31.83
CA ILE A 398 -40.56 22.97 33.04
C ILE A 398 -40.52 21.73 33.94
N LYS A 399 -39.33 21.19 34.19
CA LYS A 399 -39.14 19.95 34.98
C LYS A 399 -38.77 20.22 36.43
N GLN A 400 -38.29 21.42 36.75
CA GLN A 400 -37.92 21.80 38.10
C GLN A 400 -38.07 23.31 38.31
N LEU A 401 -38.57 23.67 39.50
CA LEU A 401 -38.82 25.05 39.91
C LEU A 401 -38.05 25.36 41.20
N PHE A 402 -37.23 26.40 41.19
CA PHE A 402 -36.58 26.96 42.37
C PHE A 402 -37.11 28.36 42.63
N ILE A 403 -37.48 28.63 43.89
CA ILE A 403 -37.97 29.94 44.33
C ILE A 403 -37.15 30.34 45.55
N PHE A 404 -36.40 31.42 45.42
CA PHE A 404 -35.69 32.06 46.52
C PHE A 404 -36.44 33.34 46.89
N THR A 405 -36.63 33.59 48.17
CA THR A 405 -37.21 34.85 48.64
C THR A 405 -36.84 35.10 50.09
N HIS A 406 -36.76 36.37 50.46
CA HIS A 406 -36.68 36.79 51.85
C HIS A 406 -38.01 37.33 52.38
N ASN A 407 -39.05 37.44 51.53
CA ASN A 407 -40.36 37.95 51.88
C ASN A 407 -41.23 36.84 52.48
N LEU A 408 -41.46 36.90 53.80
CA LEU A 408 -42.24 35.90 54.54
C LEU A 408 -43.70 35.81 54.09
N PHE A 409 -44.30 36.94 53.68
CA PHE A 409 -45.69 36.96 53.23
C PHE A 409 -45.82 36.24 51.89
N PHE A 410 -44.94 36.58 50.93
CA PHE A 410 -44.88 35.91 49.64
C PHE A 410 -44.59 34.41 49.76
N TYR A 411 -43.63 34.04 50.61
CA TYR A 411 -43.34 32.64 50.90
C TYR A 411 -44.59 31.89 51.38
N LYS A 412 -45.33 32.46 52.34
CA LYS A 412 -46.56 31.85 52.86
C LYS A 412 -47.60 31.73 51.77
N GLU A 413 -47.79 32.76 50.96
CA GLU A 413 -48.74 32.73 49.87
C GLU A 413 -48.38 31.64 48.87
N VAL A 414 -47.19 31.65 48.25
CA VAL A 414 -46.80 30.69 47.22
C VAL A 414 -46.80 29.24 47.70
N THR A 415 -46.40 29.01 48.95
CA THR A 415 -46.38 27.66 49.52
C THR A 415 -47.72 27.23 50.13
N PHE A 416 -48.71 28.12 50.21
CA PHE A 416 -50.04 27.80 50.70
C PHE A 416 -50.81 26.95 49.69
N ASN A 417 -51.18 25.73 50.11
CA ASN A 417 -52.04 24.84 49.37
C ASN A 417 -53.23 24.40 50.27
N PRO A 418 -54.48 24.72 49.89
CA PRO A 418 -55.67 24.39 50.69
C PRO A 418 -55.99 22.88 50.73
N ASP A 419 -55.54 22.09 49.76
CA ASP A 419 -55.78 20.64 49.68
C ASP A 419 -54.76 19.81 50.48
N HIS A 420 -53.76 20.45 51.10
CA HIS A 420 -52.66 19.81 51.84
C HIS A 420 -52.72 20.08 53.36
N LEU A 421 -53.87 19.82 53.98
CA LEU A 421 -53.98 19.78 55.45
C LEU A 421 -53.46 18.47 56.07
N HIS A 422 -53.09 17.47 55.27
CA HIS A 422 -52.61 16.18 55.77
C HIS A 422 -51.46 15.59 54.90
N PHE A 423 -50.30 15.41 55.54
CA PHE A 423 -49.15 14.58 55.14
C PHE A 423 -48.34 14.98 53.88
N GLY A 424 -47.01 14.95 54.05
CA GLY A 424 -46.03 15.51 53.13
C GLY A 424 -45.87 14.71 51.83
N ASN A 425 -45.82 15.45 50.73
CA ASN A 425 -45.32 14.93 49.45
C ASN A 425 -43.81 15.12 49.35
N ASN A 426 -43.15 14.15 48.72
CA ASN A 426 -41.72 14.11 48.42
C ASN A 426 -41.28 15.10 47.32
N ASP A 427 -42.20 15.89 46.77
CA ASP A 427 -42.00 16.64 45.51
C ASP A 427 -41.49 18.07 45.72
N SER A 428 -41.46 18.56 46.97
CA SER A 428 -40.91 19.87 47.32
C SER A 428 -39.92 19.78 48.48
N THR A 429 -38.91 20.65 48.49
CA THR A 429 -37.96 20.73 49.60
C THR A 429 -37.74 22.18 50.01
N TYR A 430 -37.71 22.42 51.32
CA TYR A 430 -37.56 23.76 51.88
C TYR A 430 -36.17 23.93 52.48
N TRP A 431 -35.53 25.07 52.21
CA TRP A 431 -34.17 25.37 52.63
C TRP A 431 -34.10 26.81 53.13
N ILE A 432 -33.30 27.05 54.17
CA ILE A 432 -33.02 28.39 54.68
C ILE A 432 -31.53 28.68 54.63
N VAL A 433 -31.18 29.85 54.13
CA VAL A 433 -29.80 30.35 54.14
C VAL A 433 -29.64 31.23 55.38
N LYS A 434 -28.69 30.90 56.26
CA LYS A 434 -28.38 31.67 57.47
C LYS A 434 -26.91 32.05 57.50
N LYS A 435 -26.61 33.23 58.02
CA LYS A 435 -25.24 33.66 58.29
C LYS A 435 -24.78 33.12 59.64
N ALA A 436 -23.68 32.38 59.67
CA ALA A 436 -23.03 31.89 60.87
C ALA A 436 -21.61 32.46 60.93
N GLY A 437 -21.42 33.57 61.65
CA GLY A 437 -20.16 34.32 61.63
C GLY A 437 -19.95 35.07 60.32
N LEU A 438 -18.84 34.79 59.61
CA LEU A 438 -18.54 35.36 58.29
C LEU A 438 -18.93 34.44 57.12
N GLU A 439 -19.57 33.30 57.38
CA GLU A 439 -19.94 32.30 56.36
C GLU A 439 -21.47 32.15 56.22
N SER A 440 -21.92 31.85 55.00
CA SER A 440 -23.31 31.48 54.70
C SER A 440 -23.49 29.97 54.80
N LYS A 441 -24.46 29.51 55.60
CA LYS A 441 -24.81 28.08 55.76
C LYS A 441 -26.24 27.83 55.29
N ILE A 442 -26.42 26.78 54.50
CA ILE A 442 -27.72 26.33 54.00
C ILE A 442 -28.22 25.19 54.89
N GLN A 443 -29.44 25.30 55.40
CA GLN A 443 -30.07 24.30 56.27
C GLN A 443 -31.37 23.79 55.64
N LYS A 444 -31.49 22.47 55.47
CA LYS A 444 -32.75 21.84 55.04
C LYS A 444 -33.78 21.91 56.16
N ARG A 445 -35.03 22.21 55.82
CA ARG A 445 -36.18 22.10 56.72
C ARG A 445 -37.04 20.89 56.36
N SER A 446 -37.57 20.22 57.37
CA SER A 446 -38.44 19.05 57.21
C SER A 446 -39.89 19.41 56.90
N SER A 447 -40.30 20.67 57.11
CA SER A 447 -41.66 21.15 56.83
C SER A 447 -41.65 22.62 56.38
N ASN A 448 -42.78 23.05 55.82
CA ASN A 448 -43.05 24.41 55.35
C ASN A 448 -43.24 25.45 56.49
N HIS A 449 -43.12 25.03 57.76
CA HIS A 449 -43.21 25.95 58.88
C HIS A 449 -41.86 26.65 59.08
N LEU A 450 -41.82 27.96 58.80
CA LEU A 450 -40.66 28.81 59.02
C LEU A 450 -40.32 28.98 60.51
#